data_AF-A0A7Z0KDB2-F1
#
_entry.id   AF-A0A7Z0KDB2-F1
#
_cell.length_a   1.000
_cell.length_b   1.000
_cell.length_c   1.000
_cell.angle_alpha   90.00
_cell.angle_beta   90.00
_cell.angle_gamma   90.00
#
_symmetry.space_group_name_H-M   'P 1'
#
loop_
_entity.id
_entity.type
_entity.pdbx_description
1 polymer ?
#
loop_
_entity_poly.entity_id
_entity_poly.type
_entity_poly.pdbx_seq_one_letter_code
_entity_poly.pdbx_strand_id
1 'polypeptide(L)'
;MLGRKKKQEEAEVARRDAERAEQEAREAEERRPPQPKGQPTPRRKDQVAARRRPLVPNDRKVARQTQRERTRQLREKQRIAMETGDERYLPVRDRGPQRRFVRDWIDARTGVGEWMLIVVLLFLFISLAVPEQLRIVMSQFLWLLVLVVLVECWWVARSVRRKIEERFGEKEKGIRFYAIMRALQIRRLRLPKPLVGRGEFPS
;
A
#
# COMPACT_ATOMS: atom_id res chain seq x y z
N MET A 1 -31.83 12.85 -49.35
CA MET A 1 -31.64 11.64 -48.52
C MET A 1 -31.01 10.49 -49.32
N LEU A 2 -29.79 10.65 -49.85
CA LEU A 2 -29.18 9.65 -50.78
C LEU A 2 -27.79 9.15 -50.36
N GLY A 3 -27.14 9.76 -49.35
CA GLY A 3 -25.79 9.37 -48.92
C GLY A 3 -25.70 8.17 -47.96
N ARG A 4 -26.82 7.77 -47.33
CA ARG A 4 -26.82 6.66 -46.34
C ARG A 4 -26.85 5.29 -47.00
N LYS A 5 -27.49 5.15 -48.17
CA LYS A 5 -27.55 3.89 -48.93
C LYS A 5 -26.18 3.53 -49.55
N LYS A 6 -25.47 4.50 -50.13
CA LYS A 6 -24.14 4.28 -50.72
C LYS A 6 -23.10 3.82 -49.69
N LYS A 7 -23.10 4.42 -48.49
CA LYS A 7 -22.25 3.96 -47.37
C LYS A 7 -22.62 2.57 -46.84
N GLN A 8 -23.88 2.16 -46.97
CA GLN A 8 -24.31 0.82 -46.57
C GLN A 8 -23.88 -0.23 -47.59
N GLU A 9 -23.95 0.07 -48.88
CA GLU A 9 -23.43 -0.79 -49.94
C GLU A 9 -21.90 -0.94 -49.88
N GLU A 10 -21.15 0.15 -49.67
CA GLU A 10 -19.69 0.09 -49.53
C GLU A 10 -19.26 -0.70 -48.28
N ALA A 11 -20.02 -0.61 -47.18
CA ALA A 11 -19.77 -1.39 -45.97
C ALA A 11 -20.15 -2.87 -46.13
N GLU A 12 -21.11 -3.20 -46.99
CA GLU A 12 -21.50 -4.57 -47.29
C GLU A 12 -20.50 -5.25 -48.22
N VAL A 13 -19.96 -4.52 -49.21
CA VAL A 13 -18.87 -5.00 -50.08
C VAL A 13 -17.59 -5.28 -49.28
N ALA A 14 -17.19 -4.36 -48.38
CA ALA A 14 -16.03 -4.57 -47.53
C ALA A 14 -16.15 -5.77 -46.57
N ARG A 15 -17.38 -6.08 -46.12
CA ARG A 15 -17.65 -7.28 -45.32
C ARG A 15 -17.54 -8.57 -46.14
N ARG A 16 -18.06 -8.57 -47.37
CA ARG A 16 -17.94 -9.71 -48.29
C ARG A 16 -16.50 -9.98 -48.69
N ASP A 17 -15.69 -8.93 -48.85
CA ASP A 17 -14.26 -9.07 -49.15
C ASP A 17 -13.48 -9.59 -47.93
N ALA A 18 -13.84 -9.18 -46.72
CA ALA A 18 -13.27 -9.72 -45.48
C ALA A 18 -13.66 -11.19 -45.26
N GLU A 19 -14.91 -11.56 -45.54
CA GLU A 19 -15.40 -12.94 -45.47
C GLU A 19 -14.73 -13.84 -46.52
N ARG A 20 -14.47 -13.33 -47.74
CA ARG A 20 -13.68 -14.04 -48.76
C ARG A 20 -12.23 -14.21 -48.33
N ALA A 21 -11.60 -13.18 -47.76
CA ALA A 21 -10.24 -13.29 -47.25
C ALA A 21 -10.13 -14.29 -46.08
N GLU A 22 -11.13 -14.36 -45.21
CA GLU A 22 -11.22 -15.38 -44.17
C GLU A 22 -11.46 -16.79 -44.74
N GLN A 23 -12.27 -16.93 -45.78
CA GLN A 23 -12.48 -18.21 -46.48
C GLN A 23 -11.22 -18.67 -47.21
N GLU A 24 -10.50 -17.78 -47.89
CA GLU A 24 -9.22 -18.08 -48.54
C GLU A 24 -8.14 -18.45 -47.52
N ALA A 25 -8.12 -17.78 -46.35
CA ALA A 25 -7.22 -18.13 -45.26
C ALA A 25 -7.52 -19.52 -44.66
N ARG A 26 -8.81 -19.86 -44.52
CA ARG A 26 -9.25 -21.19 -44.05
C ARG A 26 -8.93 -22.28 -45.07
N GLU A 27 -9.18 -22.05 -46.36
CA GLU A 27 -8.78 -23.01 -47.42
C GLU A 27 -7.26 -23.18 -47.50
N ALA A 28 -6.48 -22.11 -47.29
CA ALA A 28 -5.03 -22.17 -47.26
C ALA A 28 -4.50 -22.94 -46.02
N GLU A 29 -5.22 -22.90 -44.90
CA GLU A 29 -4.91 -23.68 -43.71
C GLU A 29 -5.29 -25.15 -43.87
N GLU A 30 -6.41 -25.44 -44.55
CA GLU A 30 -6.92 -26.79 -44.82
C GLU A 30 -6.09 -27.53 -45.89
N ARG A 31 -5.49 -26.81 -46.84
CA ARG A 31 -4.56 -27.35 -47.85
C ARG A 31 -3.12 -27.53 -47.36
N ARG A 32 -2.80 -27.19 -46.10
CA ARG A 32 -1.47 -27.47 -45.54
C ARG A 32 -1.33 -28.98 -45.32
N PRO A 33 -0.36 -29.65 -45.97
CA PRO A 33 -0.10 -31.05 -45.69
C PRO A 33 0.26 -31.20 -44.20
N PRO A 34 -0.16 -32.30 -43.54
CA PRO A 34 0.15 -32.53 -42.14
C PRO A 34 1.67 -32.48 -41.95
N GLN A 35 2.15 -31.56 -41.12
CA GLN A 35 3.56 -31.51 -40.75
C GLN A 35 3.96 -32.90 -40.24
N PRO A 36 5.03 -33.51 -40.77
CA PRO A 36 5.50 -34.79 -40.25
C PRO A 36 5.82 -34.59 -38.77
N LYS A 37 5.20 -35.38 -37.89
CA LYS A 37 5.53 -35.45 -36.46
C LYS A 37 6.93 -36.04 -36.31
N GLY A 38 7.94 -35.22 -36.60
CA GLY A 38 9.34 -35.61 -36.73
C GLY A 38 10.22 -35.14 -35.59
N GLN A 39 9.67 -34.49 -34.57
CA GLN A 39 10.44 -34.17 -33.37
C GLN A 39 10.12 -35.21 -32.28
N PRO A 40 11.11 -36.02 -31.87
CA PRO A 40 10.96 -36.89 -30.72
C PRO A 40 10.45 -36.09 -29.52
N THR A 41 9.36 -36.54 -28.89
CA THR A 41 8.94 -35.98 -27.60
C THR A 41 10.15 -35.99 -26.66
N PRO A 42 10.56 -34.84 -26.09
CA PRO A 42 11.75 -34.76 -25.27
C PRO A 42 11.71 -35.81 -24.17
N ARG A 43 12.78 -36.61 -24.04
CA ARG A 43 12.84 -37.70 -23.07
C ARG A 43 12.53 -37.17 -21.67
N ARG A 44 11.73 -37.91 -20.91
CA ARG A 44 11.29 -37.53 -19.55
C ARG A 44 12.47 -37.13 -18.65
N LYS A 45 13.64 -37.75 -18.82
CA LYS A 45 14.87 -37.45 -18.07
C LYS A 45 15.34 -36.01 -18.28
N ASP A 46 15.31 -35.52 -19.52
CA ASP A 46 15.77 -34.18 -19.88
C ASP A 46 14.77 -33.12 -19.39
N GLN A 47 13.48 -33.42 -19.42
CA GLN A 47 12.45 -32.57 -18.83
C GLN A 47 12.56 -32.48 -17.30
N VAL A 48 12.88 -33.59 -16.64
CA VAL A 48 13.11 -33.62 -15.18
C VAL A 48 14.39 -32.85 -14.81
N ALA A 49 15.47 -33.00 -15.60
CA ALA A 49 16.70 -32.23 -15.40
C ALA A 49 16.49 -30.72 -15.62
N ALA A 50 15.75 -30.33 -16.66
CA ALA A 50 15.41 -28.93 -16.92
C ALA A 50 14.50 -28.32 -15.84
N ARG A 51 13.64 -29.13 -15.19
CA ARG A 51 12.80 -28.68 -14.05
C ARG A 51 13.54 -28.68 -12.72
N ARG A 52 14.69 -29.34 -12.60
CA ARG A 52 15.51 -29.32 -11.38
C ARG A 52 16.21 -27.97 -11.26
N ARG A 53 15.55 -27.03 -10.59
CA ARG A 53 16.18 -25.80 -10.11
C ARG A 53 16.95 -26.14 -8.83
N PRO A 54 18.29 -25.98 -8.78
CA PRO A 54 19.05 -26.25 -7.57
C PRO A 54 18.63 -25.27 -6.46
N LEU A 55 18.43 -25.79 -5.25
CA LEU A 55 18.02 -25.00 -4.07
C LEU A 55 19.04 -23.91 -3.71
N VAL A 56 20.30 -24.11 -4.12
CA VAL A 56 21.41 -23.18 -3.97
C VAL A 56 21.92 -22.82 -5.37
N PRO A 57 21.87 -21.55 -5.79
CA PRO A 57 22.47 -21.15 -7.06
C PRO A 57 23.98 -21.46 -7.02
N ASN A 58 24.47 -22.20 -8.03
CA ASN A 58 25.89 -22.57 -8.14
C ASN A 58 26.81 -21.34 -8.22
N ASP A 59 26.26 -20.18 -8.62
CA ASP A 59 26.99 -18.93 -8.71
C ASP A 59 26.57 -17.95 -7.61
N ARG A 60 27.41 -17.82 -6.59
CA ARG A 60 27.24 -16.91 -5.45
C ARG A 60 27.10 -15.45 -5.88
N LYS A 61 27.72 -15.03 -6.99
CA LYS A 61 27.66 -13.63 -7.46
C LYS A 61 26.28 -13.32 -8.05
N VAL A 62 25.77 -14.21 -8.90
CA VAL A 62 24.43 -14.09 -9.51
C VAL A 62 23.33 -14.20 -8.44
N ALA A 63 23.50 -15.08 -7.44
CA ALA A 63 22.58 -15.18 -6.31
C ALA A 63 22.51 -13.86 -5.51
N ARG A 64 23.66 -13.26 -5.21
CA ARG A 64 23.75 -11.98 -4.49
C ARG A 64 23.13 -10.83 -5.30
N GLN A 65 23.39 -10.75 -6.60
CA GLN A 65 22.79 -9.74 -7.48
C GLN A 65 21.26 -9.91 -7.52
N THR A 66 20.77 -11.13 -7.71
CA THR A 66 19.33 -11.43 -7.70
C THR A 66 18.68 -11.10 -6.36
N GLN A 67 19.35 -11.38 -5.24
CA GLN A 67 18.85 -11.04 -3.91
C GLN A 67 18.79 -9.51 -3.69
N ARG A 68 19.79 -8.77 -4.17
CA ARG A 68 19.81 -7.30 -4.13
C ARG A 68 18.68 -6.71 -4.94
N GLU A 69 18.45 -7.21 -6.15
CA GLU A 69 17.33 -6.82 -7.01
C GLU A 69 15.99 -7.12 -6.37
N ARG A 70 15.79 -8.32 -5.81
CA ARG A 70 14.57 -8.67 -5.07
C ARG A 70 14.34 -7.74 -3.88
N THR A 71 15.39 -7.44 -3.11
CA THR A 71 15.30 -6.51 -1.97
C THR A 71 14.98 -5.09 -2.43
N ARG A 72 15.54 -4.64 -3.56
CA ARG A 72 15.22 -3.35 -4.16
C ARG A 72 13.75 -3.28 -4.58
N GLN A 73 13.25 -4.28 -5.30
CA GLN A 73 11.85 -4.36 -5.71
C GLN A 73 10.89 -4.40 -4.52
N LEU A 74 11.24 -5.13 -3.44
CA LEU A 74 10.44 -5.16 -2.23
C LEU A 74 10.38 -3.79 -1.54
N ARG A 75 11.51 -3.06 -1.49
CA ARG A 75 11.55 -1.69 -0.93
C ARG A 75 10.74 -0.70 -1.78
N GLU A 76 10.82 -0.81 -3.10
CA GLU A 76 10.01 0.02 -4.01
C GLU A 76 8.51 -0.24 -3.81
N LYS A 77 8.09 -1.52 -3.74
CA LYS A 77 6.71 -1.90 -3.45
C LYS A 77 6.25 -1.43 -2.08
N GLN A 78 7.10 -1.54 -1.05
CA GLN A 78 6.82 -1.01 0.28
C GLN A 78 6.62 0.49 0.23
N ARG A 79 7.51 1.24 -0.43
CA ARG A 79 7.38 2.70 -0.57
C ARG A 79 6.06 3.07 -1.23
N ILE A 80 5.71 2.44 -2.34
CA ILE A 80 4.43 2.66 -3.02
C ILE A 80 3.28 2.36 -2.07
N ALA A 81 3.30 1.23 -1.37
CA ALA A 81 2.25 0.85 -0.42
C ALA A 81 2.15 1.77 0.81
N MET A 82 3.23 2.43 1.22
CA MET A 82 3.14 3.49 2.25
C MET A 82 2.37 4.72 1.76
N GLU A 83 2.32 4.94 0.44
CA GLU A 83 1.61 6.05 -0.18
C GLU A 83 0.18 5.69 -0.59
N THR A 84 -0.03 4.55 -1.25
CA THR A 84 -1.36 4.06 -1.67
C THR A 84 -2.13 3.34 -0.57
N GLY A 85 -1.46 2.87 0.48
CA GLY A 85 -2.07 2.09 1.55
C GLY A 85 -2.37 0.63 1.22
N ASP A 86 -1.76 0.05 0.18
CA ASP A 86 -1.93 -1.39 -0.15
C ASP A 86 -1.40 -2.29 0.98
N GLU A 87 -2.32 -2.92 1.71
CA GLU A 87 -2.04 -3.76 2.88
C GLU A 87 -1.10 -4.93 2.58
N ARG A 88 -1.06 -5.41 1.32
CA ARG A 88 -0.25 -6.59 0.94
C ARG A 88 1.24 -6.33 1.05
N TYR A 89 1.67 -5.10 0.79
CA TYR A 89 3.08 -4.70 0.82
C TYR A 89 3.43 -3.80 2.02
N LEU A 90 2.46 -3.51 2.90
CA LEU A 90 2.71 -2.79 4.14
C LEU A 90 3.61 -3.61 5.10
N PRO A 91 4.45 -2.96 5.93
CA PRO A 91 5.19 -3.62 6.99
C PRO A 91 4.26 -4.38 7.95
N VAL A 92 4.78 -5.44 8.57
CA VAL A 92 4.00 -6.31 9.50
C VAL A 92 3.37 -5.51 10.64
N ARG A 93 4.00 -4.42 11.07
CA ARG A 93 3.49 -3.53 12.12
C ARG A 93 2.26 -2.71 11.69
N ASP A 94 2.08 -2.45 10.41
CA ASP A 94 1.03 -1.54 9.92
C ASP A 94 -0.06 -2.29 9.13
N ARG A 95 0.13 -3.61 8.95
CA ARG A 95 -0.77 -4.52 8.23
C ARG A 95 -1.88 -5.04 9.15
N GLY A 96 -3.07 -5.25 8.58
CA GLY A 96 -4.19 -5.92 9.22
C GLY A 96 -5.46 -5.05 9.31
N PRO A 97 -6.64 -5.68 9.36
CA PRO A 97 -7.91 -4.97 9.34
C PRO A 97 -8.11 -4.08 10.57
N GLN A 98 -7.70 -4.54 11.76
CA GLN A 98 -7.80 -3.75 12.98
C GLN A 98 -6.85 -2.55 12.95
N ARG A 99 -5.61 -2.73 12.47
CA ARG A 99 -4.63 -1.64 12.35
C ARG A 99 -5.03 -0.61 11.31
N ARG A 100 -5.66 -1.04 10.22
CA ARG A 100 -6.25 -0.12 9.23
C ARG A 100 -7.35 0.72 9.85
N PHE A 101 -8.31 0.10 10.56
CA PHE A 101 -9.35 0.83 11.26
C PHE A 101 -8.77 1.88 12.23
N VAL A 102 -7.72 1.52 12.96
CA VAL A 102 -7.01 2.44 13.86
C VAL A 102 -6.38 3.60 13.11
N ARG A 103 -5.71 3.34 11.97
CA ARG A 103 -5.14 4.39 11.12
C ARG A 103 -6.21 5.35 10.67
N ASP A 104 -7.29 4.84 10.09
CA ASP A 104 -8.39 5.64 9.54
C ASP A 104 -9.10 6.43 10.65
N TRP A 105 -9.35 5.83 11.82
CA TRP A 105 -10.01 6.51 12.93
C TRP A 105 -9.17 7.64 13.55
N ILE A 106 -7.86 7.41 13.73
CA ILE A 106 -6.94 8.43 14.27
C ILE A 106 -6.71 9.53 13.26
N ASP A 107 -6.60 9.15 11.98
CA ASP A 107 -6.43 10.12 10.91
C ASP A 107 -7.72 10.90 10.65
N ALA A 108 -8.91 10.40 10.96
CA ALA A 108 -10.13 11.21 10.90
C ALA A 108 -10.18 12.30 12.00
N ARG A 109 -9.51 12.07 13.14
CA ARG A 109 -9.52 12.95 14.31
C ARG A 109 -8.52 14.11 14.20
N THR A 110 -8.84 15.22 14.87
CA THR A 110 -7.87 16.24 15.28
C THR A 110 -7.50 16.05 16.75
N GLY A 111 -6.20 15.92 17.05
CA GLY A 111 -5.68 15.75 18.41
C GLY A 111 -4.68 16.82 18.81
N VAL A 112 -4.49 17.02 20.11
CA VAL A 112 -3.50 17.97 20.66
C VAL A 112 -2.08 17.44 20.42
N GLY A 113 -1.90 16.12 20.44
CA GLY A 113 -0.64 15.43 20.13
C GLY A 113 -0.07 15.77 18.76
N GLU A 114 -0.90 16.11 17.77
CA GLU A 114 -0.42 16.56 16.45
C GLU A 114 0.35 17.88 16.51
N TRP A 115 -0.05 18.77 17.43
CA TRP A 115 0.55 20.09 17.60
C TRP A 115 1.67 20.10 18.62
N MET A 116 1.80 19.04 19.42
CA MET A 116 2.77 18.94 20.51
C MET A 116 4.20 19.26 20.05
N LEU A 117 4.64 18.74 18.90
CA LEU A 117 6.00 19.00 18.39
C LEU A 117 6.21 20.50 18.10
N ILE A 118 5.21 21.17 17.52
CA ILE A 118 5.27 22.61 17.23
C ILE A 118 5.27 23.40 18.54
N VAL A 119 4.42 23.04 19.50
CA VAL A 119 4.34 23.72 20.80
C VAL A 119 5.63 23.56 21.59
N VAL A 120 6.23 22.36 21.61
CA VAL A 120 7.52 22.10 22.28
C VAL A 120 8.65 22.88 21.62
N LEU A 121 8.65 22.96 20.29
CA LEU A 121 9.64 23.75 19.56
C LEU A 121 9.53 25.25 19.89
N LEU A 122 8.30 25.79 19.91
CA LEU A 122 8.06 27.17 20.32
C LEU A 122 8.48 27.41 21.78
N PHE A 123 8.13 26.47 22.67
CA PHE A 123 8.54 26.51 24.07
C PHE A 123 10.05 26.58 24.22
N LEU A 124 10.81 25.80 23.44
CA LEU A 124 12.27 25.82 23.44
C LEU A 124 12.81 27.21 23.11
N PHE A 125 12.34 27.84 22.02
CA PHE A 125 12.80 29.17 21.63
C PHE A 125 12.43 30.24 22.66
N ILE A 126 11.19 30.20 23.19
CA ILE A 126 10.74 31.13 24.23
C ILE A 126 11.59 30.95 25.48
N SER A 127 11.87 29.72 25.89
CA SER A 127 12.66 29.42 27.09
C SER A 127 14.07 30.03 27.07
N LEU A 128 14.65 30.30 25.89
CA LEU A 128 15.96 30.94 25.77
C LEU A 128 15.92 32.45 26.04
N ALA A 129 14.76 33.09 25.81
CA ALA A 129 14.58 34.53 25.96
C ALA A 129 13.94 34.93 27.31
N VAL A 130 13.55 33.95 28.13
CA VAL A 130 12.80 34.17 29.37
C VAL A 130 13.74 34.45 30.56
N PRO A 131 13.46 35.49 31.37
CA PRO A 131 14.25 35.82 32.55
C PRO A 131 14.05 34.79 33.69
N GLU A 132 15.01 34.70 34.61
CA GLU A 132 15.07 33.66 35.65
C GLU A 132 13.78 33.57 36.48
N GLN A 133 13.16 34.71 36.80
CA GLN A 133 11.95 34.78 37.63
C GLN A 133 10.75 34.03 37.01
N LEU A 134 10.73 33.88 35.69
CA LEU A 134 9.65 33.21 34.95
C LEU A 134 9.96 31.73 34.66
N ARG A 135 11.16 31.23 34.98
CA ARG A 135 11.53 29.83 34.69
C ARG A 135 10.67 28.81 35.45
N ILE A 136 10.29 29.11 36.69
CA ILE A 136 9.41 28.24 37.49
C ILE A 136 8.05 28.11 36.80
N VAL A 137 7.49 29.23 36.31
CA VAL A 137 6.21 29.25 35.60
C VAL A 137 6.30 28.45 34.30
N MET A 138 7.38 28.63 33.53
CA MET A 138 7.62 27.88 32.30
C MET A 138 7.77 26.37 32.55
N SER A 139 8.46 25.98 33.63
CA SER A 139 8.58 24.58 34.04
C SER A 139 7.20 23.98 34.36
N GLN A 140 6.37 24.70 35.12
CA GLN A 140 5.01 24.25 35.44
C GLN A 140 4.12 24.13 34.20
N PHE A 141 4.26 25.07 33.26
CA PHE A 141 3.57 25.02 31.97
C PHE A 141 3.97 23.78 31.16
N LEU A 142 5.26 23.43 31.13
CA LEU A 142 5.72 22.21 30.46
C LEU A 142 5.10 20.95 31.08
N TRP A 143 5.06 20.85 32.41
CA TRP A 143 4.41 19.74 33.11
C TRP A 143 2.91 19.66 32.81
N LEU A 144 2.23 20.81 32.75
CA LEU A 144 0.82 20.87 32.36
C LEU A 144 0.61 20.38 30.93
N LEU A 145 1.48 20.79 30.00
CA LEU A 145 1.43 20.33 28.60
C LEU A 145 1.61 18.81 28.50
N VAL A 146 2.58 18.25 29.23
CA VAL A 146 2.78 16.80 29.31
C VAL A 146 1.53 16.11 29.86
N LEU A 147 0.91 16.65 30.92
CA LEU A 147 -0.30 16.09 31.51
C LEU A 147 -1.47 16.05 30.52
N VAL A 148 -1.69 17.14 29.77
CA VAL A 148 -2.74 17.21 28.72
C VAL A 148 -2.54 16.11 27.68
N VAL A 149 -1.31 15.88 27.24
CA VAL A 149 -0.98 14.83 26.26
C VAL A 149 -1.19 13.44 26.85
N LEU A 150 -0.85 13.22 28.13
CA LEU A 150 -1.10 11.94 28.80
C LEU A 150 -2.60 11.63 28.88
N VAL A 151 -3.42 12.63 29.22
CA VAL A 151 -4.88 12.50 29.24
C VAL A 151 -5.40 12.16 27.83
N GLU A 152 -4.88 12.83 26.80
CA GLU A 152 -5.24 12.52 25.41
C GLU A 152 -4.86 11.09 25.02
N CYS A 153 -3.64 10.64 25.35
CA CYS A 153 -3.18 9.27 25.07
C CYS A 153 -4.10 8.24 25.73
N TRP A 154 -4.49 8.48 26.99
CA TRP A 154 -5.42 7.62 27.71
C TRP A 154 -6.80 7.58 27.04
N TRP A 155 -7.32 8.75 26.62
CA TRP A 155 -8.58 8.85 25.89
C TRP A 155 -8.54 8.10 24.55
N VAL A 156 -7.46 8.27 23.76
CA VAL A 156 -7.23 7.55 22.49
C VAL A 156 -7.22 6.05 22.72
N ALA A 157 -6.44 5.58 23.69
CA ALA A 157 -6.30 4.15 23.98
C ALA A 157 -7.63 3.52 24.40
N ARG A 158 -8.45 4.24 25.19
CA ARG A 158 -9.77 3.78 25.61
C ARG A 158 -10.79 3.82 24.48
N SER A 159 -10.78 4.87 23.66
CA SER A 159 -11.70 5.02 22.53
C SER A 159 -11.47 3.97 21.45
N VAL A 160 -10.21 3.75 21.06
CA VAL A 160 -9.83 2.73 20.08
C VAL A 160 -10.18 1.33 20.57
N ARG A 161 -9.92 1.05 21.85
CA ARG A 161 -10.28 -0.24 22.46
C ARG A 161 -11.77 -0.52 22.31
N ARG A 162 -12.63 0.43 22.72
CA ARG A 162 -14.09 0.26 22.65
C ARG A 162 -14.57 0.03 21.23
N LYS A 163 -14.13 0.86 20.29
CA LYS A 163 -14.52 0.76 18.88
C LYS A 163 -14.08 -0.55 18.21
N ILE A 164 -12.91 -1.08 18.59
CA ILE A 164 -12.45 -2.37 18.07
C ILE A 164 -13.21 -3.52 18.68
N GLU A 165 -13.46 -3.49 19.99
CA GLU A 165 -14.29 -4.50 20.66
C GLU A 165 -15.72 -4.49 20.08
N GLU A 166 -16.28 -3.33 19.74
CA GLU A 166 -17.59 -3.18 19.07
C GLU A 166 -17.60 -3.75 17.63
N ARG A 167 -16.53 -3.55 16.85
CA ARG A 167 -16.51 -3.91 15.42
C ARG A 167 -15.94 -5.29 15.11
N PHE A 168 -14.90 -5.70 15.84
CA PHE A 168 -14.14 -6.92 15.59
C PHE A 168 -14.27 -7.95 16.74
N GLY A 169 -14.92 -7.61 17.85
CA GLY A 169 -15.09 -8.46 19.02
C GLY A 169 -13.83 -8.59 19.87
N GLU A 170 -12.73 -9.05 19.26
CA GLU A 170 -11.43 -9.20 19.92
C GLU A 170 -10.42 -8.16 19.42
N LYS A 171 -9.54 -7.69 20.31
CA LYS A 171 -8.45 -6.77 19.97
C LYS A 171 -7.13 -7.51 19.77
N GLU A 172 -6.38 -7.17 18.73
CA GLU A 172 -4.99 -7.62 18.61
C GLU A 172 -4.11 -7.00 19.72
N LYS A 173 -3.05 -7.72 20.07
CA LYS A 173 -2.04 -7.25 21.01
C LYS A 173 -1.34 -6.00 20.47
N GLY A 174 -1.18 -5.00 21.35
CA GLY A 174 -0.42 -3.78 21.04
C GLY A 174 -1.18 -2.70 20.28
N ILE A 175 -2.47 -2.87 19.94
CA ILE A 175 -3.23 -1.85 19.19
C ILE A 175 -3.33 -0.53 19.96
N ARG A 176 -3.53 -0.56 21.28
CA ARG A 176 -3.60 0.65 22.10
C ARG A 176 -2.32 1.48 21.99
N PHE A 177 -1.18 0.81 22.08
CA PHE A 177 0.13 1.46 21.96
C PHE A 177 0.37 1.97 20.53
N TYR A 178 0.00 1.17 19.53
CA TYR A 178 0.03 1.58 18.12
C TYR A 178 -0.78 2.86 17.87
N ALA A 179 -1.99 2.93 18.45
CA ALA A 179 -2.86 4.08 18.36
C ALA A 179 -2.23 5.34 19.01
N ILE A 180 -1.68 5.20 20.21
CA ILE A 180 -0.99 6.30 20.90
C ILE A 180 0.17 6.83 20.05
N MET A 181 1.03 5.94 19.56
CA MET A 181 2.20 6.34 18.76
C MET A 181 1.80 7.08 17.48
N ARG A 182 0.70 6.68 16.84
CA ARG A 182 0.17 7.40 15.67
C ARG A 182 -0.42 8.76 16.04
N ALA A 183 -1.16 8.85 17.14
CA ALA A 183 -1.80 10.10 17.58
C ALA A 183 -0.79 11.21 17.92
N LEU A 184 0.40 10.84 18.41
CA LEU A 184 1.48 11.79 18.73
C LEU A 184 2.24 12.32 17.50
N GLN A 185 2.09 11.68 16.34
CA GLN A 185 2.77 12.12 15.12
C GLN A 185 1.96 13.22 14.41
N ILE A 186 2.65 14.21 13.85
CA ILE A 186 2.03 15.21 12.96
C ILE A 186 1.44 14.49 11.74
N ARG A 187 0.15 14.74 11.43
CA ARG A 187 -0.57 14.11 10.31
C ARG A 187 0.21 14.08 9.00
N ARG A 188 0.89 15.19 8.66
CA ARG A 188 1.66 15.34 7.41
C ARG A 188 2.92 14.47 7.36
N LEU A 189 3.50 14.13 8.51
CA LEU A 189 4.71 13.31 8.60
C LEU A 189 4.40 11.83 8.89
N ARG A 190 3.12 11.48 9.07
CA ARG A 190 2.71 10.09 9.29
C ARG A 190 2.94 9.25 8.05
N LEU A 191 3.51 8.08 8.27
CA LEU A 191 3.67 7.01 7.30
C LEU A 191 3.00 5.77 7.91
N PRO A 192 2.15 5.00 7.20
CA PRO A 192 1.56 5.22 5.87
C PRO A 192 0.73 6.50 5.82
N LYS A 193 0.63 7.11 4.63
CA LYS A 193 -0.13 8.36 4.43
C LYS A 193 -1.59 8.16 4.83
N PRO A 194 -2.21 9.14 5.50
CA PRO A 194 -3.64 9.14 5.76
C PRO A 194 -4.44 9.02 4.45
N LEU A 195 -5.32 8.03 4.39
CA LEU A 195 -6.21 7.81 3.23
C LEU A 195 -7.51 8.60 3.36
N VAL A 196 -7.95 8.86 4.59
CA VAL A 196 -9.19 9.58 4.91
C VAL A 196 -8.94 11.04 5.26
N GLY A 197 -9.93 11.88 4.97
CA GLY A 197 -10.00 13.29 5.38
C GLY A 197 -10.20 13.48 6.88
N ARG A 198 -10.24 14.72 7.34
CA ARG A 198 -10.65 15.03 8.73
C ARG A 198 -12.17 14.90 8.83
N GLY A 199 -12.66 14.26 9.89
CA GLY A 199 -14.09 14.00 10.12
C GLY A 199 -14.65 12.76 9.42
N GLU A 200 -13.90 12.15 8.51
CA GLU A 200 -14.30 10.94 7.79
C GLU A 200 -14.02 9.68 8.62
N PHE A 201 -14.84 9.45 9.65
CA PHE A 201 -14.67 8.29 10.51
C PHE A 201 -15.08 6.99 9.79
N PRO A 202 -14.29 5.91 9.92
CA PRO A 202 -14.68 4.62 9.37
C PRO A 202 -15.92 4.10 10.11
N SER A 203 -16.99 3.82 9.36
CA SER A 203 -18.16 3.05 9.81
C SER A 203 -17.77 1.61 10.06
#